data_AF-A0A182SGA2-F1
#
_entry.id   AF-A0A182SGA2-F1
#
_cell.length_a   1.000
_cell.length_b   1.000
_cell.length_c   1.000
_cell.angle_alpha   90.00
_cell.angle_beta   90.00
_cell.angle_gamma   90.00
#
_symmetry.space_group_name_H-M   'P 1'
#
loop_
_entity.id
_entity.type
_entity.pdbx_description
1 polymer ?
#
loop_
_entity_poly.entity_id
_entity_poly.type
_entity_poly.pdbx_seq_one_letter_code
_entity_poly.pdbx_strand_id
1 'polypeptide(L)'
;MNNQPSVDERMEIREQMYREKRANLFGQLELCKQRKHPEYLKIVERLQTELDDRLLLNEVERDYLLACAERECILEKAAAEKEYEEKKAELIENLIADLEDQKKTIEQEFATMELNGDSVDVKPKVTRKLRRRPNEPLPVPEKRRKPTTNQLTFLLDDKEIEHDLKLIARSKPTSANRATQHATNEGASGSSNTSSVVTAHSRGSASINSVSNPSDQNGAPQDGYGGGATST
;
A
#
# COMPACT_ATOMS: atom_id res chain seq x y z
N MET A 1 -37.84 57.68 59.68
CA MET A 1 -37.62 56.88 60.90
C MET A 1 -36.87 55.61 60.47
N ASN A 2 -35.57 55.53 60.74
CA ASN A 2 -34.77 54.34 60.45
C ASN A 2 -34.97 53.34 61.59
N ASN A 3 -35.75 52.28 61.34
CA ASN A 3 -35.90 51.19 62.29
C ASN A 3 -34.71 50.24 62.10
N GLN A 4 -33.69 50.38 62.95
CA GLN A 4 -32.58 49.42 63.00
C GLN A 4 -33.10 48.13 63.63
N PRO A 5 -32.93 46.95 62.99
CA PRO A 5 -33.42 45.70 63.53
C PRO A 5 -32.81 45.43 64.91
N SER A 6 -33.57 44.79 65.80
CA SER A 6 -33.07 44.42 67.13
C SER A 6 -31.88 43.43 67.01
N VAL A 7 -31.04 43.33 68.05
CA VAL A 7 -29.98 42.32 68.09
C VAL A 7 -30.55 40.91 67.93
N ASP A 8 -31.70 40.66 68.56
CA ASP A 8 -32.41 39.38 68.49
C ASP A 8 -32.96 39.11 67.08
N GLU A 9 -33.52 40.13 66.42
CA GLU A 9 -34.00 40.03 65.04
C GLU A 9 -32.86 39.74 64.05
N ARG A 10 -31.69 40.37 64.24
CA ARG A 10 -30.48 40.05 63.48
C ARG A 10 -29.98 38.63 63.73
N MET A 11 -30.16 38.10 64.94
CA MET A 11 -29.79 36.73 65.30
C MET A 11 -30.73 35.71 64.68
N GLU A 12 -32.03 35.97 64.70
CA GLU A 12 -33.07 35.13 64.09
C GLU A 12 -32.92 35.06 62.57
N ILE A 13 -32.69 36.20 61.90
CA ILE A 13 -32.42 36.23 60.45
C ILE A 13 -31.18 35.39 60.11
N ARG A 14 -30.11 35.49 60.92
CA ARG A 14 -28.90 34.70 60.72
C ARG A 14 -29.16 33.21 60.90
N GLU A 15 -29.91 32.82 61.92
CA GLU A 15 -30.26 31.42 62.16
C GLU A 15 -31.12 30.85 61.02
N GLN A 16 -32.09 31.62 60.53
CA GLN A 16 -32.92 31.24 59.39
C GLN A 16 -32.07 31.00 58.14
N MET A 17 -31.14 31.90 57.82
CA MET A 17 -30.18 31.73 56.71
C MET A 17 -29.34 30.46 56.86
N TYR A 18 -28.90 30.12 58.09
CA TYR A 18 -28.16 28.87 58.33
C TYR A 18 -29.03 27.63 58.13
N ARG A 19 -30.27 27.63 58.61
CA ARG A 19 -31.22 26.53 58.43
C ARG A 19 -31.52 26.31 56.94
N GLU A 20 -31.75 27.38 56.19
CA GLU A 20 -31.96 27.36 54.74
C GLU A 20 -30.71 26.86 53.99
N LYS A 21 -29.52 27.37 54.34
CA LYS A 21 -28.27 26.93 53.71
C LYS A 21 -28.03 25.44 53.94
N ARG A 22 -28.30 24.95 55.16
CA ARG A 22 -28.19 23.53 55.51
C ARG A 22 -29.18 22.69 54.69
N ALA A 23 -30.44 23.09 54.62
CA ALA A 23 -31.46 22.39 53.83
C ALA A 23 -31.08 22.33 52.33
N ASN A 24 -30.58 23.43 51.78
CA ASN A 24 -30.10 23.50 50.40
C ASN A 24 -28.93 22.53 50.15
N LEU A 25 -27.93 22.50 51.03
CA LEU A 25 -26.78 21.58 50.92
C LEU A 25 -27.19 20.11 51.03
N PHE A 26 -28.09 19.76 51.96
CA PHE A 26 -28.63 18.40 52.05
C PHE A 26 -29.42 18.02 50.79
N GLY A 27 -30.21 18.94 50.24
CA GLY A 27 -30.91 18.72 48.97
C GLY A 27 -29.96 18.48 47.80
N GLN A 28 -28.91 19.28 47.67
CA GLN A 28 -27.87 19.07 46.64
C GLN A 28 -27.16 17.72 46.81
N LEU A 29 -26.79 17.36 48.04
CA LEU A 29 -26.17 16.08 48.34
C LEU A 29 -27.07 14.90 47.96
N GLU A 30 -28.37 15.02 48.24
CA GLU A 30 -29.35 14.00 47.88
C GLU A 30 -29.52 13.87 46.35
N LEU A 31 -29.57 14.99 45.62
CA LEU A 31 -29.56 14.97 44.16
C LEU A 31 -28.28 14.34 43.59
N CYS A 32 -27.12 14.59 44.20
CA CYS A 32 -25.86 13.94 43.83
C CYS A 32 -25.91 12.44 44.06
N LYS A 33 -26.39 11.97 45.22
CA LYS A 33 -26.56 10.53 45.53
C LYS A 33 -27.49 9.84 44.54
N GLN A 34 -28.56 10.51 44.13
CA GLN A 34 -29.51 10.02 43.13
C GLN A 34 -29.03 10.17 41.69
N ARG A 35 -27.84 10.77 41.45
CA ARG A 35 -27.31 11.10 40.11
C ARG A 35 -28.25 11.99 39.28
N LYS A 36 -28.97 12.89 39.95
CA LYS A 36 -29.92 13.85 39.34
C LYS A 36 -29.47 15.30 39.48
N HIS A 37 -28.25 15.53 39.96
CA HIS A 37 -27.71 16.88 40.06
C HIS A 37 -27.62 17.51 38.66
N PRO A 38 -28.09 18.76 38.46
CA PRO A 38 -28.19 19.38 37.13
C PRO A 38 -26.84 19.43 36.40
N GLU A 39 -25.76 19.80 37.09
CA GLU A 39 -24.41 19.80 36.49
C GLU A 39 -23.94 18.41 36.04
N TYR A 40 -24.31 17.36 36.78
CA TYR A 40 -23.99 15.98 36.38
C TYR A 40 -24.78 15.60 35.13
N LEU A 41 -26.07 15.89 35.08
CA LEU A 41 -26.92 15.57 33.93
C LEU A 41 -26.45 16.29 32.66
N LYS A 42 -26.04 17.56 32.78
CA LYS A 42 -25.46 18.33 31.67
C LYS A 42 -24.20 17.68 31.10
N ILE A 43 -23.35 17.11 31.95
CA ILE A 43 -22.15 16.38 31.53
C ILE A 43 -22.54 15.06 30.86
N VAL A 44 -23.50 14.33 31.40
CA VAL A 44 -24.00 13.07 30.83
C VAL A 44 -24.59 13.30 29.45
N GLU A 45 -25.44 14.31 29.29
CA GLU A 45 -26.04 14.68 28.01
C GLU A 45 -24.97 15.01 26.97
N ARG A 46 -24.00 15.86 27.32
CA ARG A 46 -22.87 16.19 26.43
C ARG A 46 -22.08 14.94 26.00
N LEU A 47 -21.78 14.04 26.94
CA LEU A 47 -21.05 12.80 26.62
C LEU A 47 -21.88 11.85 25.76
N GLN A 48 -23.20 11.82 25.95
CA GLN A 48 -24.11 11.04 25.12
C GLN A 48 -24.12 11.57 23.69
N THR A 49 -24.25 12.88 23.50
CA THR A 49 -24.16 13.51 22.18
C THR A 49 -22.82 13.21 21.50
N GLU A 50 -21.71 13.33 22.22
CA GLU A 50 -20.37 13.03 21.68
C GLU A 50 -20.23 11.55 21.26
N LEU A 51 -20.83 10.63 22.03
CA LEU A 51 -20.86 9.22 21.68
C LEU A 51 -21.69 8.98 20.42
N ASP A 52 -22.89 9.55 20.36
CA ASP A 52 -23.81 9.39 19.23
C ASP A 52 -23.21 9.95 17.94
N ASP A 53 -22.60 11.14 18.00
CA ASP A 53 -21.87 11.75 16.89
C ASP A 53 -20.71 10.86 16.41
N ARG A 54 -19.96 10.28 17.35
CA ARG A 54 -18.83 9.38 17.02
C ARG A 54 -19.32 8.08 16.38
N LEU A 55 -20.42 7.52 16.85
CA LEU A 55 -21.02 6.32 16.25
C LEU A 55 -21.49 6.60 14.83
N LEU A 56 -22.18 7.72 14.61
CA LEU A 56 -22.62 8.14 13.28
C LEU A 56 -21.43 8.34 12.34
N LEU A 57 -20.37 9.02 12.80
CA LEU A 57 -19.16 9.22 12.00
C LEU A 57 -18.50 7.89 11.62
N ASN A 58 -18.38 6.96 12.56
CA ASN A 58 -17.81 5.64 12.30
C ASN A 58 -18.64 4.84 11.29
N GLU A 59 -19.97 4.92 11.34
CA GLU A 59 -20.85 4.26 10.37
C GLU A 59 -20.64 4.83 8.96
N VAL A 60 -20.62 6.15 8.83
CA VAL A 60 -20.38 6.83 7.55
C VAL A 60 -18.98 6.50 7.01
N GLU A 61 -17.96 6.49 7.87
CA GLU A 61 -16.59 6.15 7.48
C GLU A 61 -16.50 4.70 6.99
N ARG A 62 -17.09 3.75 7.72
CA ARG A 62 -17.14 2.34 7.32
C ARG A 62 -17.78 2.18 5.94
N ASP A 63 -18.94 2.79 5.74
CA ASP A 63 -19.69 2.66 4.50
C ASP A 63 -18.94 3.32 3.33
N TYR A 64 -18.27 4.45 3.57
CA TYR A 64 -17.39 5.09 2.60
C TYR A 64 -16.20 4.20 2.20
N LEU A 65 -15.51 3.62 3.18
CA LEU A 65 -14.35 2.75 2.94
C LEU A 65 -14.75 1.49 2.15
N LEU A 66 -15.91 0.89 2.48
CA LEU A 66 -16.46 -0.23 1.72
C LEU A 66 -16.75 0.17 0.27
N ALA A 67 -17.42 1.31 0.04
CA ALA A 67 -17.71 1.78 -1.31
C ALA A 67 -16.44 2.08 -2.13
N CYS A 68 -15.37 2.57 -1.48
CA CYS A 68 -14.07 2.75 -2.12
C CYS A 68 -13.44 1.41 -2.51
N ALA A 69 -13.40 0.45 -1.59
CA ALA A 69 -12.85 -0.88 -1.85
C ALA A 69 -13.64 -1.61 -2.97
N GLU A 70 -14.96 -1.49 -2.99
CA GLU A 70 -15.81 -2.04 -4.06
C GLU A 70 -15.49 -1.39 -5.41
N ARG A 71 -15.35 -0.06 -5.45
CA ARG A 71 -14.97 0.66 -6.67
C ARG A 71 -13.61 0.20 -7.18
N GLU A 72 -12.62 0.10 -6.31
CA GLU A 72 -11.28 -0.38 -6.66
C GLU A 72 -11.32 -1.82 -7.20
N CYS A 73 -12.07 -2.70 -6.55
CA CYS A 73 -12.25 -4.07 -7.01
C CYS A 73 -12.88 -4.14 -8.42
N ILE A 74 -13.85 -3.28 -8.72
CA ILE A 74 -14.49 -3.22 -10.03
C ILE A 74 -13.50 -2.73 -11.09
N LEU A 75 -12.75 -1.66 -10.79
CA LEU A 75 -11.77 -1.10 -11.70
C LEU A 75 -10.64 -2.09 -11.99
N GLU A 76 -10.15 -2.79 -10.96
CA GLU A 76 -9.10 -3.79 -11.09
C GLU A 76 -9.55 -4.97 -11.96
N LYS A 77 -10.77 -5.46 -11.76
CA LYS A 77 -11.34 -6.53 -12.61
C LYS A 77 -11.46 -6.11 -14.07
N ALA A 78 -11.94 -4.89 -14.32
CA ALA A 78 -12.05 -4.36 -15.68
C ALA A 78 -10.68 -4.14 -16.33
N ALA A 79 -9.69 -3.69 -15.56
CA ALA A 79 -8.32 -3.53 -16.04
C ALA A 79 -7.69 -4.89 -16.39
N ALA A 80 -7.86 -5.90 -15.54
CA ALA A 80 -7.35 -7.25 -15.78
C ALA A 80 -8.00 -7.91 -17.01
N GLU A 81 -9.32 -7.74 -17.18
CA GLU A 81 -10.03 -8.25 -18.37
C GLU A 81 -9.50 -7.59 -19.65
N LYS A 82 -9.37 -6.25 -19.64
CA LYS A 82 -8.81 -5.50 -20.76
C LYS A 82 -7.37 -5.92 -21.09
N GLU A 83 -6.50 -6.05 -20.09
CA GLU A 83 -5.11 -6.47 -20.28
C GLU A 83 -5.03 -7.89 -20.88
N TYR A 84 -5.91 -8.79 -20.44
CA TYR A 84 -5.99 -10.14 -20.99
C TYR A 84 -6.40 -10.12 -22.47
N GLU A 85 -7.41 -9.32 -22.84
CA GLU A 85 -7.83 -9.16 -24.24
C GLU A 85 -6.72 -8.56 -25.11
N GLU A 86 -6.02 -7.54 -24.61
CA GLU A 86 -4.88 -6.91 -25.30
C GLU A 86 -3.76 -7.92 -25.54
N LYS A 87 -3.34 -8.67 -24.51
CA LYS A 87 -2.30 -9.70 -24.63
C LYS A 87 -2.70 -10.83 -25.57
N LYS A 88 -3.97 -11.22 -25.57
CA LYS A 88 -4.49 -12.21 -26.50
C LYS A 88 -4.42 -11.72 -27.94
N ALA A 89 -4.79 -10.45 -28.19
CA ALA A 89 -4.70 -9.84 -29.51
C ALA A 89 -3.24 -9.72 -29.97
N GLU A 90 -2.35 -9.24 -29.10
CA GLU A 90 -0.90 -9.14 -29.35
C GLU A 90 -0.29 -10.51 -29.72
N LEU A 91 -0.67 -11.58 -29.00
CA LEU A 91 -0.18 -12.93 -29.30
C LEU A 91 -0.62 -13.41 -30.70
N ILE A 92 -1.87 -13.11 -31.09
CA ILE A 92 -2.37 -13.45 -32.41
C ILE A 92 -1.63 -12.66 -33.49
N GLU A 93 -1.42 -11.36 -33.29
CA GLU A 93 -0.70 -10.50 -34.22
C GLU A 93 0.76 -10.94 -34.40
N ASN A 94 1.45 -11.26 -33.30
CA ASN A 94 2.82 -11.79 -33.32
C ASN A 94 2.90 -13.12 -34.09
N LEU A 95 1.95 -14.04 -33.87
CA LEU A 95 1.93 -15.32 -34.59
C LEU A 95 1.70 -15.13 -36.09
N ILE A 96 0.83 -14.19 -36.47
CA ILE A 96 0.60 -13.86 -37.88
C ILE A 96 1.88 -13.29 -38.50
N ALA A 97 2.52 -12.33 -37.84
CA ALA A 97 3.77 -11.73 -38.31
C ALA A 97 4.88 -12.78 -38.49
N ASP A 98 5.06 -13.69 -37.52
CA ASP A 98 6.04 -14.77 -37.60
C ASP A 98 5.78 -15.70 -38.80
N LEU A 99 4.53 -16.04 -39.07
CA LEU A 99 4.16 -16.89 -40.20
C LEU A 99 4.35 -16.17 -41.55
N GLU A 100 4.06 -14.87 -41.61
CA GLU A 100 4.30 -14.04 -42.80
C GLU A 100 5.80 -13.91 -43.10
N ASP A 101 6.63 -13.71 -42.07
CA ASP A 101 8.09 -13.66 -42.21
C ASP A 101 8.69 -15.01 -42.61
N GLN A 102 8.19 -16.12 -42.06
CA GLN A 102 8.59 -17.46 -42.50
C GLN A 102 8.24 -17.71 -43.96
N LYS A 103 7.02 -17.36 -44.38
CA LYS A 103 6.59 -17.47 -45.77
C LYS A 103 7.51 -16.67 -46.70
N LYS A 104 7.79 -15.41 -46.34
CA LYS A 104 8.68 -14.53 -47.11
C LYS A 104 10.11 -15.08 -47.18
N THR A 105 10.61 -15.67 -46.09
CA THR A 105 11.92 -16.32 -46.04
C THR A 105 11.97 -17.50 -46.99
N ILE A 106 10.94 -18.37 -46.99
CA ILE A 106 10.84 -19.51 -47.91
C ILE A 106 10.78 -19.04 -49.37
N GLU A 107 9.98 -18.02 -49.67
CA GLU A 107 9.89 -17.44 -51.02
C GLU A 107 11.24 -16.87 -51.49
N GLN A 108 11.96 -16.20 -50.59
CA GLN A 108 13.29 -15.66 -50.87
C GLN A 108 14.34 -16.78 -51.08
N GLU A 109 14.34 -17.82 -50.24
CA GLU A 109 15.21 -18.99 -50.38
C GLU A 109 14.94 -19.73 -51.69
N PHE A 110 13.66 -19.94 -52.04
CA PHE A 110 13.25 -20.56 -53.29
C PHE A 110 13.71 -19.77 -54.51
N ALA A 111 13.46 -18.45 -54.54
CA ALA A 111 13.90 -17.58 -55.63
C ALA A 111 15.43 -17.55 -55.76
N THR A 112 16.16 -17.59 -54.64
CA THR A 112 17.63 -17.68 -54.65
C THR A 112 18.09 -19.04 -55.19
N MET A 113 17.44 -20.14 -54.81
CA MET A 113 17.79 -21.47 -55.30
C MET A 113 17.55 -21.63 -56.80
N GLU A 114 16.46 -21.07 -57.35
CA GLU A 114 16.22 -21.06 -58.81
C GLU A 114 17.31 -20.28 -59.58
N LEU A 115 17.80 -19.18 -59.02
CA LEU A 115 18.88 -18.38 -59.62
C LEU A 115 20.25 -19.04 -59.51
N ASN A 116 20.47 -19.87 -58.47
CA ASN A 116 21.74 -20.56 -58.21
C ASN A 116 21.77 -22.02 -58.74
N GLY A 117 20.67 -22.51 -59.30
CA GLY A 117 20.46 -23.91 -59.68
C GLY A 117 21.27 -24.42 -60.88
N ASP A 118 21.97 -23.55 -61.62
CA ASP A 118 22.67 -23.93 -62.87
C ASP A 118 24.21 -24.00 -62.75
N SER A 119 24.78 -24.04 -61.54
CA SER A 119 26.24 -24.24 -61.42
C SER A 119 26.68 -24.78 -60.06
N VAL A 120 26.41 -26.05 -59.81
CA VAL A 120 27.17 -26.85 -58.83
C VAL A 120 27.89 -27.99 -59.53
N ASP A 121 28.68 -27.62 -60.55
CA ASP A 121 29.86 -28.39 -60.91
C ASP A 121 30.91 -28.14 -59.82
N VAL A 122 30.67 -28.70 -58.63
CA VAL A 122 31.57 -28.60 -57.46
C VAL A 122 32.78 -29.46 -57.77
N LYS A 123 33.68 -28.94 -58.59
CA LYS A 123 35.05 -29.42 -58.62
C LYS A 123 35.60 -29.28 -57.19
N PRO A 124 36.05 -30.36 -56.54
CA PRO A 124 36.66 -30.27 -55.23
C PRO A 124 37.77 -29.22 -55.31
N LYS A 125 37.67 -28.19 -54.46
CA LYS A 125 38.63 -27.08 -54.46
C LYS A 125 40.00 -27.66 -54.10
N VAL A 126 40.83 -27.91 -55.11
CA VAL A 126 42.18 -28.46 -54.94
C VAL A 126 42.97 -27.44 -54.13
N THR A 127 43.10 -27.67 -52.83
CA THR A 127 43.91 -26.83 -51.96
C THR A 127 45.32 -27.42 -51.88
N ARG A 128 46.28 -26.71 -52.48
CA ARG A 128 47.70 -27.06 -52.35
C ARG A 128 48.11 -26.82 -50.89
N LYS A 129 48.45 -27.88 -50.15
CA LYS A 129 48.91 -27.79 -48.76
C LYS A 129 50.16 -26.90 -48.69
N LEU A 130 50.05 -25.75 -48.02
CA LEU A 130 51.20 -24.93 -47.65
C LEU A 130 51.95 -25.65 -46.52
N ARG A 131 53.25 -25.89 -46.70
CA ARG A 131 54.10 -26.43 -45.63
C ARG A 131 54.25 -25.34 -44.56
N ARG A 132 53.80 -25.62 -43.33
CA ARG A 132 53.96 -24.68 -42.20
C ARG A 132 55.44 -24.50 -41.89
N ARG A 133 55.81 -23.30 -41.44
CA ARG A 133 57.18 -23.03 -40.98
C ARG A 133 57.37 -23.69 -39.61
N PRO A 134 58.54 -24.26 -39.29
CA PRO A 134 58.77 -24.97 -38.02
C PRO A 134 58.48 -24.18 -36.74
N ASN A 135 58.48 -22.84 -36.81
CA ASN A 135 58.24 -21.96 -35.65
C ASN A 135 56.82 -21.40 -35.57
N GLU A 136 55.85 -21.91 -36.33
CA GLU A 136 54.47 -21.44 -36.22
C GLU A 136 53.71 -22.27 -35.16
N PRO A 137 53.26 -21.68 -34.04
CA PRO A 137 52.56 -22.43 -33.00
C PRO A 137 51.27 -23.09 -33.53
N LEU A 138 50.93 -24.23 -32.94
CA LEU A 138 49.70 -24.94 -33.26
C LEU A 138 48.48 -24.06 -32.92
N PRO A 139 47.41 -24.06 -33.74
CA PRO A 139 46.18 -23.36 -33.39
C PRO A 139 45.66 -23.94 -32.07
N VAL A 140 45.66 -23.13 -31.02
CA VAL A 140 45.12 -23.52 -29.72
C VAL A 140 43.61 -23.66 -29.87
N PRO A 141 42.99 -24.76 -29.41
CA PRO A 141 41.54 -24.89 -29.38
C PRO A 141 40.97 -23.77 -28.53
N GLU A 142 40.31 -22.82 -29.19
CA GLU A 142 39.61 -21.74 -28.52
C GLU A 142 38.51 -22.36 -27.66
N LYS A 143 38.61 -22.19 -26.34
CA LYS A 143 37.58 -22.67 -25.41
C LYS A 143 36.29 -21.91 -25.70
N ARG A 144 35.44 -22.54 -26.51
CA ARG A 144 33.99 -22.37 -26.65
C ARG A 144 33.46 -21.34 -25.64
N ARG A 145 33.33 -20.08 -26.06
CA ARG A 145 32.59 -19.07 -25.30
C ARG A 145 31.22 -19.67 -25.02
N LYS A 146 30.88 -19.84 -23.74
CA LYS A 146 29.55 -20.33 -23.37
C LYS A 146 28.51 -19.29 -23.78
N PRO A 147 27.31 -19.70 -24.22
CA PRO A 147 26.20 -18.77 -24.41
C PRO A 147 25.95 -18.07 -23.08
N THR A 148 25.78 -16.75 -23.11
CA THR A 148 25.36 -15.96 -21.95
C THR A 148 24.02 -16.47 -21.44
N THR A 149 24.06 -17.17 -20.30
CA THR A 149 22.85 -17.50 -19.54
C THR A 149 22.23 -16.18 -19.07
N ASN A 150 20.97 -15.95 -19.46
CA ASN A 150 20.08 -14.98 -18.82
C ASN A 150 19.89 -15.41 -17.35
N GLN A 151 20.77 -14.98 -16.45
CA GLN A 151 20.55 -15.15 -15.02
C GLN A 151 19.65 -14.01 -14.56
N LEU A 152 18.41 -14.33 -14.23
CA LEU A 152 17.54 -13.44 -13.47
C LEU A 152 18.17 -13.28 -12.07
N THR A 153 18.63 -12.08 -11.77
CA THR A 153 19.17 -11.74 -10.45
C THR A 153 18.00 -11.36 -9.54
N PHE A 154 17.72 -12.20 -8.54
CA PHE A 154 16.64 -11.99 -7.56
C PHE A 154 17.07 -11.15 -6.35
N LEU A 155 18.32 -10.67 -6.34
CA LEU A 155 18.84 -9.80 -5.30
C LEU A 155 18.76 -8.35 -5.79
N LEU A 156 18.27 -7.48 -4.93
CA LEU A 156 18.29 -6.04 -5.17
C LEU A 156 19.74 -5.54 -5.22
N ASP A 157 19.99 -4.55 -6.06
CA ASP A 157 21.29 -3.89 -6.09
C ASP A 157 21.49 -3.07 -4.80
N ASP A 158 22.74 -2.90 -4.35
CA ASP A 158 23.07 -2.16 -3.12
C ASP A 158 22.45 -0.74 -3.09
N LYS A 159 22.24 -0.14 -4.26
CA LYS A 159 21.61 1.19 -4.40
C LYS A 159 20.12 1.18 -4.07
N GLU A 160 19.40 0.12 -4.46
CA GLU A 160 17.98 -0.05 -4.16
C GLU A 160 17.79 -0.36 -2.67
N ILE A 161 18.64 -1.22 -2.12
CA ILE A 161 18.68 -1.52 -0.68
C ILE A 161 18.88 -0.23 0.13
N GLU A 162 19.83 0.63 -0.28
CA GLU A 162 20.10 1.87 0.44
C GLU A 162 19.00 2.93 0.28
N HIS A 163 18.32 2.95 -0.86
CA HIS A 163 17.14 3.80 -1.07
C HIS A 163 15.99 3.40 -0.13
N ASP A 164 15.69 2.11 -0.03
CA ASP A 164 14.61 1.61 0.80
C ASP A 164 14.93 1.76 2.29
N LEU A 165 16.18 1.55 2.69
CA LEU A 165 16.65 1.85 4.05
C LEU A 165 16.46 3.34 4.41
N LYS A 166 16.66 4.26 3.46
CA LYS A 166 16.36 5.69 3.67
C LYS A 166 14.87 5.96 3.81
N LEU A 167 14.02 5.25 3.08
CA LEU A 167 12.56 5.38 3.22
C LEU A 167 12.09 4.85 4.57
N ILE A 168 12.58 3.69 5.01
CA ILE A 168 12.29 3.09 6.32
C ILE A 168 12.77 3.98 7.47
N ALA A 169 13.96 4.57 7.34
CA ALA A 169 14.48 5.50 8.35
C ALA A 169 13.69 6.81 8.44
N ARG A 170 13.07 7.24 7.34
CA ARG A 170 12.20 8.42 7.27
C ARG A 170 10.79 8.14 7.80
N SER A 171 10.31 6.90 7.71
CA SER A 171 8.97 6.48 8.15
C SER A 171 8.92 6.04 9.63
N LYS A 172 9.63 6.74 10.52
CA LYS A 172 9.54 6.48 11.97
C LYS A 172 8.08 6.50 12.44
N PRO A 173 7.56 5.43 13.07
CA PRO A 173 6.27 5.45 13.71
C PRO A 173 6.36 6.33 14.96
N THR A 174 5.74 7.50 14.91
CA THR A 174 5.33 8.23 16.11
C THR A 174 4.17 7.45 16.74
N SER A 175 4.50 6.46 17.59
CA SER A 175 3.89 6.26 18.92
C SER A 175 4.15 4.87 19.52
N ALA A 176 4.48 4.89 20.81
CA ALA A 176 4.28 3.88 21.86
C ALA A 176 5.20 2.64 21.92
N ASN A 177 6.16 2.64 22.86
CA ASN A 177 5.95 1.93 24.14
C ASN A 177 7.07 2.14 25.18
N ARG A 178 6.62 2.45 26.42
CA ARG A 178 7.07 1.94 27.72
C ARG A 178 8.46 1.28 27.81
N ALA A 179 9.38 1.93 28.51
CA ALA A 179 10.50 1.27 29.18
C ALA A 179 10.66 1.78 30.61
N THR A 180 10.59 0.84 31.54
CA THR A 180 10.84 0.99 32.97
C THR A 180 12.34 1.16 33.24
N GLN A 181 12.67 2.10 34.12
CA GLN A 181 13.89 2.24 34.94
C GLN A 181 15.22 2.66 34.27
N HIS A 182 15.56 3.95 34.46
CA HIS A 182 16.72 4.33 35.27
C HIS A 182 16.48 5.69 35.91
N ALA A 183 16.62 5.76 37.23
CA ALA A 183 16.59 6.98 38.01
C ALA A 183 18.03 7.47 38.23
N THR A 184 18.31 8.75 37.92
CA THR A 184 19.05 9.70 38.76
C THR A 184 18.97 11.11 38.16
N ASN A 185 18.22 11.97 38.85
CA ASN A 185 18.46 13.38 39.20
C ASN A 185 18.60 14.53 38.17
N GLU A 186 17.72 15.53 38.46
CA GLU A 186 17.92 16.99 38.49
C GLU A 186 17.73 17.80 37.19
N GLY A 187 16.75 18.73 37.24
CA GLY A 187 16.95 20.06 36.64
C GLY A 187 15.85 20.61 35.72
N ALA A 188 14.86 21.26 36.33
CA ALA A 188 14.21 22.51 35.89
C ALA A 188 13.34 22.59 34.61
N SER A 189 12.03 22.77 34.87
CA SER A 189 11.20 23.93 34.50
C SER A 189 11.08 24.38 33.04
N GLY A 190 9.83 24.46 32.54
CA GLY A 190 9.50 25.36 31.43
C GLY A 190 8.20 25.05 30.71
N SER A 191 7.15 25.80 31.06
CA SER A 191 5.77 25.69 30.60
C SER A 191 5.54 26.21 29.16
N SER A 192 4.56 25.60 28.48
CA SER A 192 3.56 26.19 27.55
C SER A 192 3.91 27.45 26.73
N ASN A 193 3.65 27.47 25.42
CA ASN A 193 2.30 27.71 24.89
C ASN A 193 2.27 27.72 23.34
N THR A 194 1.06 27.46 22.86
CA THR A 194 0.51 27.58 21.51
C THR A 194 0.85 28.87 20.75
N SER A 195 0.99 28.78 19.42
CA SER A 195 0.44 29.78 18.48
C SER A 195 0.34 29.21 17.06
N SER A 196 -0.89 29.24 16.58
CA SER A 196 -1.35 29.08 15.21
C SER A 196 -0.76 30.11 14.24
N VAL A 197 -0.31 29.68 13.07
CA VAL A 197 -0.26 30.54 11.87
C VAL A 197 -0.71 29.73 10.66
N VAL A 198 -1.86 30.13 10.14
CA VAL A 198 -2.32 29.87 8.77
C VAL A 198 -1.46 30.69 7.82
N THR A 199 -1.01 30.11 6.69
CA THR A 199 -0.91 30.77 5.37
C THR A 199 -0.56 29.72 4.31
N ALA A 200 -1.30 29.81 3.20
CA ALA A 200 -1.27 28.97 2.00
C ALA A 200 0.12 28.88 1.31
N HIS A 201 0.27 28.00 0.33
CA HIS A 201 0.60 28.34 -1.08
C HIS A 201 0.77 27.05 -1.95
N SER A 202 -0.14 26.90 -2.91
CA SER A 202 0.08 26.60 -4.34
C SER A 202 1.12 25.58 -4.86
N ARG A 203 0.60 24.72 -5.77
CA ARG A 203 1.11 24.28 -7.11
C ARG A 203 1.86 22.94 -7.23
N GLY A 204 1.50 22.23 -8.31
CA GLY A 204 2.34 21.28 -9.07
C GLY A 204 1.86 19.84 -8.92
N SER A 205 1.04 19.30 -9.83
CA SER A 205 1.43 18.74 -11.13
C SER A 205 2.22 17.43 -11.03
N ALA A 206 1.53 16.34 -11.39
CA ALA A 206 1.97 15.17 -12.15
C ALA A 206 3.24 14.42 -11.72
N SER A 207 3.05 13.17 -11.31
CA SER A 207 3.52 11.95 -12.03
C SER A 207 3.57 10.80 -11.04
N ILE A 208 2.67 9.83 -11.19
CA ILE A 208 2.83 8.52 -10.54
C ILE A 208 3.24 7.57 -11.66
N ASN A 209 4.53 7.26 -11.66
CA ASN A 209 5.09 6.17 -12.43
C ASN A 209 4.55 4.85 -11.88
N SER A 210 3.98 4.07 -12.79
CA SER A 210 3.73 2.64 -12.67
C SER A 210 5.06 1.88 -12.61
N VAL A 211 5.24 1.05 -11.59
CA VAL A 211 6.10 -0.13 -11.67
C VAL A 211 5.34 -1.30 -11.08
N SER A 212 4.69 -2.03 -11.98
CA SER A 212 4.24 -3.39 -11.80
C SER A 212 5.47 -4.31 -11.80
N ASN A 213 5.49 -5.30 -10.92
CA ASN A 213 6.32 -6.48 -11.12
C ASN A 213 5.44 -7.74 -10.95
N PRO A 214 5.43 -8.65 -11.93
CA PRO A 214 4.63 -9.88 -11.92
C PRO A 214 5.44 -11.08 -11.41
N SER A 215 4.77 -12.25 -11.39
CA SER A 215 5.25 -13.64 -11.16
C SER A 215 5.19 -14.13 -9.70
N ASP A 216 4.72 -15.34 -9.37
CA ASP A 216 4.22 -16.45 -10.17
C ASP A 216 3.50 -17.53 -9.31
N GLN A 217 2.53 -18.20 -9.94
CA GLN A 217 2.25 -19.65 -9.94
C GLN A 217 1.75 -20.47 -8.71
N ASN A 218 0.54 -20.99 -8.95
CA ASN A 218 0.13 -22.40 -9.00
C ASN A 218 -0.10 -23.25 -7.72
N GLY A 219 -1.35 -23.70 -7.62
CA GLY A 219 -1.77 -24.93 -6.95
C GLY A 219 -3.15 -25.37 -7.46
N ALA A 220 -3.17 -26.25 -8.45
CA ALA A 220 -4.40 -26.91 -8.93
C ALA A 220 -4.84 -28.04 -7.98
N PRO A 221 -6.14 -28.41 -8.01
CA PRO A 221 -6.47 -29.82 -8.17
C PRO A 221 -7.42 -30.04 -9.36
N GLN A 222 -7.25 -31.21 -9.98
CA GLN A 222 -8.03 -31.73 -11.10
C GLN A 222 -9.49 -31.99 -10.70
N ASP A 223 -10.44 -31.45 -11.47
CA ASP A 223 -11.79 -31.99 -11.57
C ASP A 223 -11.85 -33.02 -12.70
N GLY A 224 -12.14 -34.27 -12.34
CA GLY A 224 -12.48 -35.34 -13.27
C GLY A 224 -13.98 -35.35 -13.55
N TYR A 225 -14.36 -35.08 -14.79
CA TYR A 225 -15.69 -35.38 -15.32
C TYR A 225 -15.66 -36.69 -16.11
N GLY A 226 -16.66 -37.55 -15.88
CA GLY A 226 -17.12 -38.46 -16.91
C GLY A 226 -17.71 -39.78 -16.42
N GLY A 227 -19.01 -39.96 -16.65
CA GLY A 227 -19.56 -41.27 -17.03
C GLY A 227 -20.77 -41.73 -16.22
N GLY A 228 -21.96 -41.61 -16.79
CA GLY A 228 -23.22 -42.05 -16.19
C GLY A 228 -23.61 -43.51 -16.45
N ALA A 229 -24.86 -43.80 -16.06
CA ALA A 229 -25.69 -44.99 -16.33
C ALA A 229 -25.30 -46.23 -15.49
N THR A 230 -26.18 -47.06 -14.91
CA THR A 230 -27.53 -47.53 -15.27
C THR A 230 -28.21 -48.20 -14.05
N SER A 231 -29.55 -48.23 -14.10
CA SER A 231 -30.50 -49.22 -13.56
C SER A 231 -30.07 -50.27 -12.52
N THR A 232 -30.73 -50.32 -11.37
CA THR A 232 -31.79 -51.31 -11.01
C THR A 232 -32.47 -50.93 -9.71
#